data_AF-A0A8S0FII3-F1
#
_entry.id   AF-A0A8S0FII3-F1
#
_cell.length_a   1.000
_cell.length_b   1.000
_cell.length_c   1.000
_cell.angle_alpha   90.00
_cell.angle_beta   90.00
_cell.angle_gamma   90.00
#
_symmetry.space_group_name_H-M   'P 1'
#
loop_
_entity.id
_entity.type
_entity.pdbx_description
1 polymer ?
#
loop_
_entity_poly.entity_id
_entity_poly.type
_entity_poly.pdbx_seq_one_letter_code
_entity_poly.pdbx_strand_id
1 'polypeptide(L)'
;MPPVSGSIRPVPPAPEIEFGLDFHGRVSAPMAKVLIKELEPYRPLFIEEPVLAEQAEYYPKLAAQTHIPLAAGERMFSRFDFKRVLEAGGISILQPDLSHAGGITECYKIAGMAEAYDVTLAPHCPLGPIALAACLHIDFVSYNAVLQEQSMGIHYNKGAELLDFVKNKEDFSMVGKP
;
A
#
# COMPACT_ATOMS: atom_id res chain seq x y z
N MET A 1 25.18 26.90 -30.83
CA MET A 1 24.72 26.40 -29.51
C MET A 1 25.71 25.35 -29.06
N PRO A 2 26.32 25.45 -27.87
CA PRO A 2 27.12 24.36 -27.34
C PRO A 2 26.20 23.19 -26.94
N PRO A 3 26.60 21.93 -27.16
CA PRO A 3 25.84 20.79 -26.68
C PRO A 3 25.88 20.75 -25.15
N VAL A 4 24.70 20.69 -24.53
CA VAL A 4 24.57 20.41 -23.10
C VAL A 4 24.95 18.95 -22.90
N SER A 5 26.19 18.66 -22.50
CA SER A 5 26.59 17.31 -22.10
C SER A 5 25.99 17.00 -20.72
N GLY A 6 24.69 16.74 -20.69
CA GLY A 6 24.04 16.20 -19.50
C GLY A 6 24.56 14.78 -19.29
N SER A 7 25.52 14.59 -18.39
CA SER A 7 25.91 13.27 -17.93
C SER A 7 24.67 12.61 -17.31
N ILE A 8 24.14 11.57 -17.95
CA ILE A 8 23.08 10.74 -17.37
C ILE A 8 23.65 10.17 -16.07
N ARG A 9 23.13 10.61 -14.93
CA ARG A 9 23.50 9.99 -13.65
C ARG A 9 23.00 8.55 -13.70
N PRO A 10 23.89 7.54 -13.51
CA PRO A 10 23.47 6.16 -13.50
C PRO A 10 22.46 5.94 -12.38
N VAL A 11 21.38 5.22 -12.70
CA VAL A 11 20.39 4.79 -11.71
C VAL A 11 21.09 3.78 -10.80
N PRO A 12 21.17 4.00 -9.47
CA PRO A 12 21.76 3.02 -8.57
C PRO A 12 20.95 1.73 -8.61
N PRO A 13 21.60 0.56 -8.44
CA PRO A 13 20.91 -0.71 -8.38
C PRO A 13 19.85 -0.70 -7.27
N ALA A 14 18.77 -1.46 -7.46
CA ALA A 14 17.74 -1.62 -6.44
C ALA A 14 18.37 -2.19 -5.16
N PRO A 15 17.99 -1.69 -3.97
CA PRO A 15 18.45 -2.27 -2.73
C PRO A 15 17.92 -3.71 -2.59
N GLU A 16 18.62 -4.52 -1.78
CA GLU A 16 18.16 -5.87 -1.42
C GLU A 16 16.84 -5.83 -0.63
N ILE A 17 16.60 -4.74 0.10
CA ILE A 17 15.38 -4.48 0.87
C ILE A 17 14.75 -3.18 0.36
N GLU A 18 13.50 -3.27 -0.08
CA GLU A 18 12.67 -2.11 -0.39
C GLU A 18 11.91 -1.64 0.86
N PHE A 19 11.48 -0.38 0.87
CA PHE A 19 10.71 0.18 1.99
C PHE A 19 9.58 1.07 1.48
N GLY A 20 8.42 0.95 2.12
CA GLY A 20 7.35 1.94 2.05
C GLY A 20 7.42 2.88 3.26
N LEU A 21 6.75 4.03 3.18
CA LEU A 21 6.64 4.94 4.31
C LEU A 21 5.19 5.37 4.52
N ASP A 22 4.71 5.17 5.73
CA ASP A 22 3.33 5.43 6.09
C ASP A 22 3.21 6.69 6.97
N PHE A 23 2.39 7.65 6.52
CA PHE A 23 2.11 8.91 7.21
C PHE A 23 0.90 8.82 8.15
N HIS A 24 0.11 7.74 8.08
CA HIS A 24 -1.13 7.49 8.82
C HIS A 24 -2.14 8.64 8.71
N GLY A 25 -2.13 9.37 7.59
CA GLY A 25 -2.92 10.59 7.41
C GLY A 25 -2.61 11.71 8.41
N ARG A 26 -1.51 11.65 9.17
CA ARG A 26 -1.19 12.63 10.24
C ARG A 26 -0.53 13.90 9.71
N VAL A 27 -0.28 13.96 8.41
CA VAL A 27 0.40 15.08 7.77
C VAL A 27 -0.63 15.94 7.03
N SER A 28 -0.54 17.27 7.18
CA SER A 28 -1.37 18.19 6.40
C SER A 28 -0.97 18.19 4.93
N ALA A 29 -1.90 18.40 4.00
CA ALA A 29 -1.62 18.38 2.56
C ALA A 29 -0.44 19.30 2.12
N PRO A 30 -0.27 20.52 2.67
CA PRO A 30 0.90 21.34 2.36
C PRO A 30 2.23 20.73 2.84
N MET A 31 2.23 20.09 4.01
CA MET A 31 3.42 19.47 4.57
C MET A 31 3.76 18.15 3.87
N ALA A 32 2.74 17.39 3.45
CA ALA A 32 2.93 16.14 2.71
C ALA A 32 3.79 16.37 1.46
N LYS A 33 3.57 17.47 0.73
CA LYS A 33 4.40 17.86 -0.43
C LYS A 33 5.87 18.07 -0.09
N VAL A 34 6.14 18.72 1.05
CA VAL A 34 7.51 18.97 1.50
C VAL A 34 8.17 17.65 1.85
N LEU A 35 7.51 16.79 2.64
CA LEU A 35 8.05 15.50 3.04
C LEU A 35 8.28 14.56 1.85
N ILE A 36 7.30 14.44 0.95
CA ILE A 36 7.39 13.63 -0.28
C ILE A 36 8.63 14.03 -1.08
N LYS A 37 8.87 15.34 -1.27
CA LYS A 37 10.05 15.84 -1.99
C LYS A 37 11.36 15.43 -1.34
N GLU A 38 11.45 15.52 -0.01
CA GLU A 38 12.65 15.12 0.73
C GLU A 38 12.86 13.59 0.70
N LEU A 39 11.81 12.82 0.42
CA LEU A 39 11.87 11.36 0.32
C LEU A 39 12.29 10.85 -1.08
N GLU A 40 12.16 11.66 -2.14
CA GLU A 40 12.51 11.27 -3.51
C GLU A 40 13.93 10.70 -3.68
N PRO A 41 14.98 11.24 -3.05
CA PRO A 41 16.33 10.69 -3.15
C PRO A 41 16.45 9.25 -2.65
N TYR A 42 15.57 8.83 -1.73
CA TYR A 42 15.59 7.50 -1.12
C TYR A 42 14.73 6.49 -1.86
N ARG A 43 13.87 6.93 -2.78
CA ARG A 43 13.05 6.09 -3.67
C ARG A 43 12.25 5.01 -2.92
N PRO A 44 11.41 5.39 -1.93
CA PRO A 44 10.51 4.44 -1.31
C PRO A 44 9.59 3.79 -2.36
N LEU A 45 9.19 2.55 -2.11
CA LEU A 45 8.27 1.80 -2.97
C LEU A 45 6.91 2.52 -3.07
N PHE A 46 6.46 3.10 -1.95
CA PHE A 46 5.26 3.94 -1.89
C PHE A 46 5.28 4.86 -0.69
N ILE A 47 4.42 5.88 -0.72
CA ILE A 47 4.01 6.66 0.45
C ILE A 47 2.54 6.36 0.73
N GLU A 48 2.29 5.86 1.94
CA GLU A 48 0.97 5.48 2.42
C GLU A 48 0.30 6.61 3.20
N GLU A 49 -1.00 6.76 2.92
CA GLU A 49 -1.90 7.73 3.54
C GLU A 49 -1.27 9.11 3.72
N PRO A 50 -0.82 9.76 2.63
CA PRO A 50 -0.09 11.02 2.70
C PRO A 50 -0.90 12.15 3.34
N VAL A 51 -2.23 12.00 3.37
CA VAL A 51 -3.22 12.85 4.04
C VAL A 51 -4.33 11.96 4.62
N LEU A 52 -5.20 12.54 5.46
CA LEU A 52 -6.41 11.87 5.95
C LEU A 52 -7.29 11.34 4.79
N ALA A 53 -7.98 10.23 4.99
CA ALA A 53 -8.87 9.65 3.97
C ALA A 53 -10.00 10.61 3.55
N GLU A 54 -10.47 11.47 4.45
CA GLU A 54 -11.46 12.51 4.17
C GLU A 54 -10.95 13.61 3.23
N GLN A 55 -9.63 13.64 2.95
CA GLN A 55 -8.94 14.60 2.08
C GLN A 55 -8.45 13.94 0.78
N ALA A 56 -9.10 12.86 0.33
CA ALA A 56 -8.71 12.10 -0.85
C ALA A 56 -8.67 12.94 -2.15
N GLU A 57 -9.35 14.09 -2.21
CA GLU A 57 -9.26 15.05 -3.30
C GLU A 57 -7.84 15.63 -3.52
N TYR A 58 -6.93 15.43 -2.57
CA TYR A 58 -5.53 15.82 -2.69
C TYR A 58 -4.64 14.78 -3.37
N TYR A 59 -5.05 13.51 -3.47
CA TYR A 59 -4.20 12.48 -4.08
C TYR A 59 -3.75 12.81 -5.51
N PRO A 60 -4.62 13.26 -6.43
CA PRO A 60 -4.18 13.65 -7.78
C PRO A 60 -3.16 14.80 -7.76
N LYS A 61 -3.35 15.76 -6.85
CA LYS A 61 -2.46 16.94 -6.71
C LYS A 61 -1.10 16.58 -6.13
N LEU A 62 -1.03 15.58 -5.26
CA LEU A 62 0.21 15.08 -4.68
C LEU A 62 0.95 14.19 -5.67
N ALA A 63 0.25 13.25 -6.32
CA ALA A 63 0.82 12.36 -7.32
C ALA A 63 1.43 13.11 -8.51
N ALA A 64 0.81 14.23 -8.94
CA ALA A 64 1.36 15.06 -10.01
C ALA A 64 2.70 15.75 -9.66
N GLN A 65 3.16 15.69 -8.41
CA GLN A 65 4.36 16.38 -7.92
C GLN A 65 5.51 15.43 -7.58
N THR A 66 5.31 14.12 -7.73
CA THR A 66 6.31 13.12 -7.38
C THR A 66 6.24 11.92 -8.32
N HIS A 67 7.32 11.13 -8.36
CA HIS A 67 7.33 9.83 -9.01
C HIS A 67 7.16 8.68 -8.02
N ILE A 68 7.05 8.98 -6.72
CA ILE A 68 6.79 7.98 -5.69
C ILE A 68 5.31 7.56 -5.76
N PRO A 69 4.99 6.26 -5.89
CA PRO A 69 3.63 5.76 -5.83
C PRO A 69 2.92 6.16 -4.54
N LEU A 70 1.64 6.55 -4.63
CA LEU A 70 0.81 6.80 -3.44
C LEU A 70 -0.07 5.58 -3.16
N ALA A 71 -0.17 5.22 -1.88
CA ALA A 71 -0.99 4.12 -1.39
C ALA A 71 -2.03 4.62 -0.38
N ALA A 72 -3.24 4.08 -0.42
CA ALA A 72 -4.29 4.34 0.57
C ALA A 72 -5.41 3.30 0.50
N GLY A 73 -6.19 3.16 1.57
CA GLY A 73 -7.43 2.38 1.53
C GLY A 73 -7.92 1.82 2.86
N GLU A 74 -7.06 1.76 3.88
CA GLU A 74 -7.33 1.08 5.16
C GLU A 74 -8.57 1.60 5.91
N ARG A 75 -8.92 2.87 5.66
CA ARG A 75 -10.03 3.61 6.28
C ARG A 75 -11.19 3.89 5.31
N MET A 76 -11.24 3.21 4.17
CA MET A 76 -12.36 3.27 3.22
C MET A 76 -13.25 2.03 3.38
N PHE A 77 -14.58 2.19 3.34
CA PHE A 77 -15.50 1.16 3.85
C PHE A 77 -16.25 0.38 2.77
N SER A 78 -16.34 0.89 1.54
CA SER A 78 -17.07 0.19 0.47
C SER A 78 -16.50 0.51 -0.89
N ARG A 79 -16.82 -0.30 -1.91
CA ARG A 79 -16.41 -0.02 -3.30
C ARG A 79 -16.81 1.36 -3.80
N PHE A 80 -17.80 2.02 -3.19
CA PHE A 80 -18.23 3.36 -3.55
C PHE A 80 -17.25 4.44 -3.07
N ASP A 81 -16.50 4.19 -1.99
CA ASP A 81 -15.40 5.06 -1.56
C ASP A 81 -14.23 4.91 -2.52
N PHE A 82 -13.83 3.66 -2.77
CA PHE A 82 -12.77 3.33 -3.72
C PHE A 82 -13.06 3.83 -5.13
N LYS A 83 -14.32 3.73 -5.60
CA LYS A 83 -14.76 4.28 -6.89
C LYS A 83 -14.37 5.75 -7.02
N ARG A 84 -14.65 6.57 -6.01
CA ARG A 84 -14.39 8.02 -6.04
C ARG A 84 -12.90 8.31 -6.16
N VAL A 85 -12.07 7.54 -5.47
CA VAL A 85 -10.60 7.67 -5.50
C VAL A 85 -10.03 7.21 -6.84
N LEU A 86 -10.49 6.08 -7.37
CA LEU A 86 -10.10 5.57 -8.69
C LEU A 86 -10.48 6.55 -9.81
N GLU A 87 -11.70 7.10 -9.78
CA GLU A 87 -12.16 8.09 -10.76
C GLU A 87 -11.37 9.41 -10.69
N ALA A 88 -10.96 9.84 -9.49
CA ALA A 88 -10.13 11.03 -9.32
C ALA A 88 -8.68 10.81 -9.75
N GLY A 89 -8.17 9.58 -9.62
CA GLY A 89 -6.80 9.20 -9.92
C GLY A 89 -5.78 9.59 -8.84
N GLY A 90 -4.50 9.34 -9.12
CA GLY A 90 -3.38 9.71 -8.24
C GLY A 90 -3.01 8.69 -7.16
N ILE A 91 -3.81 7.65 -6.93
CA ILE A 91 -3.41 6.48 -6.15
C ILE A 91 -2.92 5.38 -7.08
N SER A 92 -1.83 4.72 -6.70
CA SER A 92 -1.20 3.62 -7.45
C SER A 92 -1.38 2.26 -6.78
N ILE A 93 -1.65 2.25 -5.47
CA ILE A 93 -1.85 1.04 -4.67
C ILE A 93 -3.09 1.25 -3.79
N LEU A 94 -4.09 0.38 -3.92
CA LEU A 94 -5.21 0.32 -2.98
C LEU A 94 -4.92 -0.65 -1.84
N GLN A 95 -5.22 -0.22 -0.61
CA GLN A 95 -4.98 -0.98 0.60
C GLN A 95 -6.27 -1.23 1.39
N PRO A 96 -7.29 -1.91 0.83
CA PRO A 96 -8.52 -2.17 1.57
C PRO A 96 -8.24 -3.06 2.78
N ASP A 97 -8.74 -2.66 3.94
CA ASP A 97 -8.83 -3.56 5.09
C ASP A 97 -10.10 -4.40 4.96
N LEU A 98 -9.98 -5.73 4.87
CA LEU A 98 -11.13 -6.60 4.67
C LEU A 98 -12.16 -6.53 5.82
N SER A 99 -11.74 -6.17 7.03
CA SER A 99 -12.63 -6.01 8.18
C SER A 99 -13.40 -4.69 8.15
N HIS A 100 -12.90 -3.69 7.43
CA HIS A 100 -13.55 -2.38 7.26
C HIS A 100 -14.31 -2.27 5.94
N ALA A 101 -13.70 -2.70 4.84
CA ALA A 101 -14.15 -2.48 3.46
C ALA A 101 -15.26 -3.43 2.99
N GLY A 102 -15.91 -4.16 3.91
CA GLY A 102 -17.08 -5.00 3.61
C GLY A 102 -16.79 -6.49 3.37
N GLY A 103 -15.62 -7.00 3.77
CA GLY A 103 -15.28 -8.42 3.72
C GLY A 103 -14.79 -8.92 2.36
N ILE A 104 -14.59 -10.24 2.28
CA ILE A 104 -13.98 -10.94 1.12
C ILE A 104 -14.67 -10.57 -0.20
N THR A 105 -15.99 -10.72 -0.29
CA THR A 105 -16.73 -10.47 -1.54
C THR A 105 -16.65 -9.01 -2.00
N GLU A 106 -16.67 -8.06 -1.06
CA GLU A 106 -16.60 -6.63 -1.39
C GLU A 106 -15.17 -6.26 -1.82
N CYS A 107 -14.16 -6.75 -1.10
CA CYS A 107 -12.75 -6.51 -1.42
C CYS A 107 -12.33 -7.16 -2.74
N TYR A 108 -12.86 -8.34 -3.07
CA TYR A 108 -12.65 -8.95 -4.40
C TYR A 108 -13.19 -8.06 -5.54
N LYS A 109 -14.34 -7.40 -5.33
CA LYS A 109 -14.89 -6.45 -6.31
C LYS A 109 -14.07 -5.17 -6.38
N ILE A 110 -13.56 -4.68 -5.25
CA ILE A 110 -12.65 -3.53 -5.19
C ILE A 110 -11.36 -3.83 -5.98
N ALA A 111 -10.78 -5.02 -5.78
CA ALA A 111 -9.61 -5.48 -6.51
C ALA A 111 -9.85 -5.47 -8.03
N GLY A 112 -10.95 -6.09 -8.49
CA GLY A 112 -11.31 -6.11 -9.90
C GLY A 112 -11.65 -4.73 -10.49
N MET A 113 -12.16 -3.80 -9.69
CA MET A 113 -12.30 -2.40 -10.11
C MET A 113 -10.94 -1.73 -10.30
N ALA A 114 -10.00 -1.94 -9.38
CA ALA A 114 -8.67 -1.36 -9.44
C ALA A 114 -7.88 -1.80 -10.68
N GLU A 115 -8.05 -3.06 -11.11
CA GLU A 115 -7.45 -3.59 -12.35
C GLU A 115 -7.80 -2.73 -13.57
N ALA A 116 -9.05 -2.28 -13.69
CA ALA A 116 -9.51 -1.46 -14.81
C ALA A 116 -8.91 -0.04 -14.85
N TYR A 117 -8.24 0.38 -13.76
CA TYR A 117 -7.59 1.68 -13.63
C TYR A 117 -6.06 1.57 -13.59
N ASP A 118 -5.48 0.39 -13.87
CA ASP A 118 -4.05 0.10 -13.71
C ASP A 118 -3.54 0.37 -12.28
N VAL A 119 -4.39 0.12 -11.28
CA VAL A 119 -4.07 0.29 -9.86
C VAL A 119 -3.87 -1.07 -9.21
N THR A 120 -2.76 -1.19 -8.49
CA THR A 120 -2.39 -2.42 -7.79
C THR A 120 -3.09 -2.55 -6.44
N LEU A 121 -3.11 -3.76 -5.91
CA LEU A 121 -3.74 -4.11 -4.64
C LEU A 121 -2.66 -4.54 -3.63
N ALA A 122 -2.79 -4.06 -2.40
CA ALA A 122 -2.02 -4.50 -1.26
C ALA A 122 -2.88 -4.49 0.01
N PRO A 123 -3.65 -5.57 0.30
CA PRO A 123 -4.60 -5.56 1.41
C PRO A 123 -3.96 -5.22 2.76
N HIS A 124 -4.58 -4.28 3.46
CA HIS A 124 -4.18 -3.88 4.81
C HIS A 124 -4.58 -4.98 5.80
N CYS A 125 -3.63 -5.40 6.65
CA CYS A 125 -3.80 -6.51 7.58
C CYS A 125 -2.88 -6.40 8.83
N PRO A 126 -3.10 -5.41 9.71
CA PRO A 126 -2.47 -5.37 11.05
C PRO A 126 -3.21 -6.28 12.05
N LEU A 127 -4.17 -7.07 11.59
CA LEU A 127 -5.12 -7.84 12.38
C LEU A 127 -4.65 -9.30 12.57
N GLY A 128 -5.49 -10.10 13.24
CA GLY A 128 -5.20 -11.49 13.56
C GLY A 128 -5.20 -12.45 12.35
N PRO A 129 -4.90 -13.75 12.57
CA PRO A 129 -4.62 -14.72 11.50
C PRO A 129 -5.81 -14.99 10.58
N ILE A 130 -7.05 -14.80 11.07
CA ILE A 130 -8.26 -14.94 10.24
C ILE A 130 -8.31 -13.82 9.20
N ALA A 131 -7.95 -12.59 9.57
CA ALA A 131 -7.88 -11.48 8.64
C ALA A 131 -6.77 -11.70 7.62
N LEU A 132 -5.59 -12.16 8.06
CA LEU A 132 -4.48 -12.48 7.15
C LEU A 132 -4.89 -13.57 6.14
N ALA A 133 -5.52 -14.65 6.61
CA ALA A 133 -5.98 -15.71 5.71
C ALA A 133 -6.98 -15.17 4.68
N ALA A 134 -7.91 -14.31 5.10
CA ALA A 134 -8.85 -13.67 4.19
C ALA A 134 -8.17 -12.77 3.15
N CYS A 135 -7.15 -12.00 3.56
CA CYS A 135 -6.37 -11.14 2.66
C CYS A 135 -5.61 -11.99 1.63
N LEU A 136 -4.88 -13.01 2.08
CA LEU A 136 -4.16 -13.94 1.20
C LEU A 136 -5.09 -14.61 0.18
N HIS A 137 -6.31 -14.98 0.59
CA HIS A 137 -7.30 -15.55 -0.33
C HIS A 137 -7.69 -14.58 -1.45
N ILE A 138 -7.73 -13.28 -1.18
CA ILE A 138 -7.96 -12.24 -2.20
C ILE A 138 -6.70 -12.08 -3.06
N ASP A 139 -5.52 -12.00 -2.46
CA ASP A 139 -4.27 -11.87 -3.22
C ASP A 139 -4.09 -12.98 -4.24
N PHE A 140 -4.33 -14.23 -3.85
CA PHE A 140 -4.15 -15.38 -4.75
C PHE A 140 -5.10 -15.39 -5.95
N VAL A 141 -6.21 -14.66 -5.90
CA VAL A 141 -7.20 -14.62 -6.99
C VAL A 141 -7.23 -13.27 -7.72
N SER A 142 -6.45 -12.29 -7.27
CA SER A 142 -6.39 -10.95 -7.84
C SER A 142 -5.08 -10.74 -8.58
N TYR A 143 -5.14 -10.56 -9.91
CA TYR A 143 -3.95 -10.42 -10.76
C TYR A 143 -3.10 -9.19 -10.40
N ASN A 144 -3.75 -8.14 -9.90
CA ASN A 144 -3.11 -6.90 -9.49
C ASN A 144 -2.65 -6.87 -8.03
N ALA A 145 -2.73 -7.99 -7.29
CA ALA A 145 -2.16 -8.08 -5.95
C ALA A 145 -0.63 -8.17 -6.02
N VAL A 146 0.06 -7.21 -5.39
CA VAL A 146 1.53 -7.07 -5.50
C VAL A 146 2.27 -7.18 -4.17
N LEU A 147 1.58 -6.88 -3.05
CA LEU A 147 2.13 -6.89 -1.70
C LEU A 147 1.05 -7.39 -0.73
N GLN A 148 1.44 -8.06 0.34
CA GLN A 148 0.53 -8.41 1.43
C GLN A 148 1.14 -8.00 2.76
N GLU A 149 0.44 -7.16 3.51
CA GLU A 149 0.86 -6.76 4.85
C GLU A 149 0.76 -7.96 5.82
N GLN A 150 1.74 -8.08 6.71
CA GLN A 150 1.71 -9.03 7.81
C GLN A 150 2.46 -8.48 9.03
N SER A 151 2.00 -8.83 10.23
CA SER A 151 2.53 -8.34 11.51
C SER A 151 3.32 -9.38 12.32
N MET A 152 3.82 -10.43 11.67
CA MET A 152 4.56 -11.53 12.30
C MET A 152 5.91 -11.06 12.85
N GLY A 153 6.16 -11.35 14.13
CA GLY A 153 7.45 -11.06 14.76
C GLY A 153 7.62 -9.61 15.20
N ILE A 154 6.52 -8.85 15.29
CA ILE A 154 6.53 -7.48 15.79
C ILE A 154 6.59 -7.47 17.32
N HIS A 155 7.65 -6.89 17.85
CA HIS A 155 8.09 -6.94 19.26
C HIS A 155 7.06 -6.57 20.35
N TYR A 156 5.95 -5.91 20.02
CA TYR A 156 4.89 -5.53 20.97
C TYR A 156 3.70 -6.50 21.02
N ASN A 157 3.62 -7.53 20.18
CA ASN A 157 2.52 -8.50 20.15
C ASN A 157 2.72 -9.70 21.11
N LYS A 158 3.47 -9.52 22.21
CA LYS A 158 3.83 -10.61 23.13
C LYS A 158 2.59 -11.30 23.73
N GLY A 159 2.38 -12.57 23.36
CA GLY A 159 1.26 -13.40 23.83
C GLY A 159 -0.04 -13.26 23.03
N ALA A 160 -0.01 -12.47 21.95
CA ALA A 160 -1.08 -12.32 20.98
C ALA A 160 -0.48 -12.20 19.56
N GLU A 161 0.60 -12.94 19.28
CA GLU A 161 1.21 -12.95 17.96
C GLU A 161 0.24 -13.52 16.92
N LEU A 162 0.47 -13.16 15.66
CA LEU A 162 -0.38 -13.58 14.55
C LEU A 162 -0.61 -15.11 14.53
N LEU A 163 0.43 -15.89 14.81
CA LEU A 163 0.36 -17.35 14.78
C LEU A 163 -0.03 -17.98 16.13
N ASP A 164 -0.21 -17.22 17.21
CA ASP A 164 -0.53 -17.78 18.53
C ASP A 164 -1.92 -18.40 18.61
N PHE A 165 -2.83 -17.97 17.72
CA PHE A 165 -4.19 -18.50 17.64
C PHE A 165 -4.33 -19.65 16.63
N VAL A 166 -3.23 -20.10 16.03
CA VAL A 166 -3.21 -21.15 14.99
C VAL A 166 -2.59 -22.43 15.56
N LYS A 167 -3.22 -23.58 15.29
CA LYS A 167 -2.70 -24.89 15.72
C LYS A 167 -1.50 -25.37 14.90
N ASN A 168 -1.55 -25.18 13.59
CA ASN A 168 -0.52 -25.59 12.63
C ASN A 168 0.28 -24.35 12.18
N LYS A 169 1.22 -23.89 13.01
CA LYS A 169 1.96 -22.64 12.73
C LYS A 169 2.87 -22.78 11.48
N GLU A 170 3.30 -23.99 11.20
CA GLU A 170 4.14 -24.37 10.07
C GLU A 170 3.52 -24.11 8.69
N ASP A 171 2.19 -24.11 8.58
CA ASP A 171 1.47 -23.83 7.32
C ASP A 171 1.69 -22.38 6.85
N PHE A 172 2.08 -21.49 7.76
CA PHE A 172 2.38 -20.07 7.51
C PHE A 172 3.89 -19.79 7.43
N SER A 173 4.72 -20.82 7.32
CA SER A 173 6.15 -20.64 7.13
C SER A 173 6.45 -20.05 5.75
N MET A 174 6.98 -18.83 5.73
CA MET A 174 7.40 -18.17 4.48
C MET A 174 8.77 -18.72 4.07
N VAL A 175 8.78 -19.66 3.11
CA VAL A 175 10.02 -20.24 2.58
C VAL A 175 10.42 -19.48 1.31
N GLY A 176 11.21 -18.43 1.47
CA GLY A 176 11.80 -17.64 0.39
C GLY A 176 13.24 -17.30 0.73
N LYS A 177 14.11 -17.18 -0.28
CA LYS A 177 15.49 -16.70 -0.05
C LYS A 177 15.44 -15.28 0.55
N PRO A 178 16.32 -14.96 1.52
CA PRO A 178 16.46 -13.61 2.01
C PRO A 178 16.80 -12.64 0.87
#